data_AF-A0A9W8LW37-F1
#
_entry.id   AF-A0A9W8LW37-F1
#
_cell.length_a   1.000
_cell.length_b   1.000
_cell.length_c   1.000
_cell.angle_alpha   90.00
_cell.angle_beta   90.00
_cell.angle_gamma   90.00
#
_symmetry.space_group_name_H-M   'P 1'
#
loop_
_entity.id
_entity.type
_entity.pdbx_description
1 polymer ?
#
loop_
_entity_poly.entity_id
_entity_poly.type
_entity_poly.pdbx_seq_one_letter_code
_entity_poly.pdbx_strand_id
1 'polypeptide(L)'
;AAPASSSSQALLDSQLGIPGLEDNVPIRENEQFNPYLNEIPEEEDDAYLRARAGASTNAEAGLLTSSKSIEQTVTISESAELRFLLLRHWSLSKAMQFSPYVATRLATWSSKGRSRLDLLVAKLGLSRVEAQAPYLHLDPELKKQLYRKMSSIGPDYNMHDALYPGFVRDYGWRKSRVSASDMVLALLALLQKDTWAADFELHINTSGFFAAYDALSQFSMLRTGIQGAQHLQQLVVGQGLQMLERQAVKTLRTFRLAILGELENQLHIFGSPFALRQLALFLMQTLRERSKSAHARLPFIIAGPMPNDSDESQQQVGAEKLLVLGITPLDYPLVRPHVDAPFNRSSFAGESRNHFGMVFEQ
;
A
#
# COMPACT_ATOMS: atom_id res chain seq x y z
N ALA A 1 -59.25 -31.01 2.22
CA ALA A 1 -58.79 -29.68 2.66
C ALA A 1 -57.31 -29.57 2.30
N ALA A 2 -56.99 -28.78 1.27
CA ALA A 2 -55.62 -28.59 0.79
C ALA A 2 -54.83 -27.69 1.76
N PRO A 3 -53.53 -27.95 2.02
CA PRO A 3 -52.68 -26.99 2.72
C PRO A 3 -51.98 -26.08 1.70
N ALA A 4 -52.33 -24.80 1.72
CA ALA A 4 -51.53 -23.73 1.13
C ALA A 4 -50.69 -23.10 2.25
N SER A 5 -49.36 -23.29 2.22
CA SER A 5 -48.35 -22.42 2.85
C SER A 5 -46.94 -23.03 2.75
N SER A 6 -46.45 -23.30 1.53
CA SER A 6 -45.03 -23.60 1.30
C SER A 6 -44.24 -22.42 0.72
N SER A 7 -44.89 -21.29 0.42
CA SER A 7 -44.25 -20.16 -0.27
C SER A 7 -43.56 -19.15 0.64
N SER A 8 -43.74 -19.23 1.97
CA SER A 8 -43.18 -18.25 2.91
C SER A 8 -41.87 -18.68 3.56
N GLN A 9 -41.51 -19.97 3.55
CA GLN A 9 -40.22 -20.45 4.08
C GLN A 9 -39.09 -20.36 3.04
N ALA A 10 -39.39 -20.53 1.75
CA ALA A 10 -38.41 -20.38 0.67
C ALA A 10 -37.89 -18.93 0.49
N LEU A 11 -38.61 -17.94 1.01
CA LEU A 11 -38.24 -16.52 0.96
C LEU A 11 -37.37 -16.08 2.16
N LEU A 12 -37.36 -16.84 3.25
CA LEU A 12 -36.55 -16.55 4.44
C LEU A 12 -35.15 -17.19 4.34
N ASP A 13 -35.03 -18.36 3.71
CA ASP A 13 -33.75 -19.05 3.52
C ASP A 13 -32.87 -18.42 2.42
N SER A 14 -33.41 -17.52 1.58
CA SER A 14 -32.63 -16.78 0.57
C SER A 14 -31.92 -15.53 1.10
N GLN A 15 -32.24 -15.08 2.33
CA GLN A 15 -31.69 -13.84 2.91
C GLN A 15 -30.57 -14.05 3.94
N LEU A 16 -30.25 -15.28 4.32
CA LEU A 16 -29.14 -15.60 5.23
C LEU A 16 -28.17 -16.59 4.56
N GLY A 17 -27.36 -16.06 3.64
CA GLY A 17 -26.29 -16.81 3.02
C GLY A 17 -25.19 -17.14 4.03
N ILE A 18 -25.25 -18.34 4.62
CA ILE A 18 -24.10 -19.00 5.26
C ILE A 18 -23.38 -19.80 4.17
N PRO A 19 -22.16 -19.44 3.74
CA PRO A 19 -21.39 -20.29 2.85
C PRO A 19 -20.56 -21.29 3.67
N GLY A 20 -20.75 -22.57 3.39
CA GLY A 20 -19.80 -23.62 3.72
C GLY A 20 -18.46 -23.41 3.00
N LEU A 21 -17.41 -23.97 3.61
CA LEU A 21 -16.04 -23.98 3.10
C LEU A 21 -15.97 -24.62 1.70
N GLU A 22 -15.51 -23.88 0.69
CA GLU A 22 -14.64 -24.38 -0.37
C GLU A 22 -13.67 -23.27 -0.84
N ASP A 23 -12.40 -23.64 -0.97
CA ASP A 23 -11.26 -22.79 -1.33
C ASP A 23 -11.25 -22.42 -2.83
N ASN A 24 -11.67 -21.19 -3.15
CA ASN A 24 -11.12 -20.32 -4.22
C ASN A 24 -12.11 -19.17 -4.45
N VAL A 25 -11.82 -17.98 -3.92
CA VAL A 25 -12.66 -16.79 -4.11
C VAL A 25 -11.86 -15.74 -4.90
N PRO A 26 -12.28 -15.38 -6.13
CA PRO A 26 -11.77 -14.16 -6.77
C PRO A 26 -12.22 -12.96 -5.95
N ILE A 27 -11.34 -11.96 -5.82
CA ILE A 27 -11.51 -10.75 -4.99
C ILE A 27 -12.89 -10.12 -5.29
N ARG A 28 -13.87 -10.33 -4.40
CA ARG A 28 -15.23 -9.79 -4.55
C ARG A 28 -15.23 -8.29 -4.29
N GLU A 29 -15.88 -7.54 -5.16
CA GLU A 29 -16.06 -6.07 -5.21
C GLU A 29 -16.76 -5.44 -3.98
N ASN A 30 -17.04 -6.20 -2.91
CA ASN A 30 -17.89 -5.82 -1.78
C ASN A 30 -17.20 -4.97 -0.68
N GLU A 31 -16.02 -4.39 -0.93
CA GLU A 31 -15.33 -3.52 0.05
C GLU A 31 -15.68 -2.02 -0.09
N GLN A 32 -16.59 -1.66 -1.00
CA GLN A 32 -16.89 -0.25 -1.31
C GLN A 32 -17.99 0.35 -0.41
N PHE A 33 -17.70 1.51 0.17
CA PHE A 33 -18.72 2.38 0.75
C PHE A 33 -19.65 2.86 -0.37
N ASN A 34 -20.88 2.33 -0.37
CA ASN A 34 -21.97 2.62 -1.31
C ASN A 34 -21.55 2.57 -2.80
N PRO A 35 -21.60 1.39 -3.45
CA PRO A 35 -21.13 1.21 -4.84
C PRO A 35 -21.83 2.14 -5.83
N TYR A 36 -23.09 2.48 -5.59
CA TYR A 36 -23.89 3.38 -6.43
C TYR A 36 -23.35 4.81 -6.54
N LEU A 37 -22.58 5.30 -5.55
CA LEU A 37 -21.99 6.64 -5.61
C LEU A 37 -20.91 6.77 -6.69
N ASN A 38 -20.39 5.63 -7.18
CA ASN A 38 -19.33 5.58 -8.18
C ASN A 38 -19.87 5.32 -9.58
N GLU A 39 -21.08 4.78 -9.70
CA GLU A 39 -21.74 4.47 -10.97
C GLU A 39 -22.32 5.72 -11.63
N ILE A 40 -22.75 6.71 -10.83
CA ILE A 40 -23.35 7.95 -11.31
C ILE A 40 -22.29 9.06 -11.30
N PRO A 41 -21.92 9.64 -12.46
CA PRO A 41 -21.06 10.82 -12.52
C PRO A 41 -21.57 11.93 -11.61
N GLU A 42 -20.66 12.65 -10.96
CA GLU A 42 -21.03 13.76 -10.06
C GLU A 42 -21.89 14.84 -10.75
N GLU A 43 -21.72 14.99 -12.05
CA GLU A 43 -22.43 15.95 -12.91
C GLU A 43 -23.87 15.51 -13.22
N GLU A 44 -24.17 14.22 -13.07
CA GLU A 44 -25.48 13.63 -13.38
C GLU A 44 -26.30 13.30 -12.13
N ASP A 45 -25.70 13.44 -10.95
CA ASP A 45 -26.38 13.13 -9.69
C ASP A 45 -27.08 14.36 -9.11
N ASP A 46 -28.37 14.50 -9.44
CA ASP A 46 -29.21 15.61 -8.98
C ASP A 46 -29.26 15.74 -7.44
N ALA A 47 -29.18 14.63 -6.69
CA ALA A 47 -29.21 14.69 -5.23
C ALA A 47 -27.91 15.28 -4.68
N TYR A 48 -26.77 14.94 -5.29
CA TYR A 48 -25.48 15.52 -4.98
C TYR A 48 -25.39 16.98 -5.41
N LEU A 49 -25.87 17.33 -6.61
CA LEU A 49 -25.94 18.71 -7.08
C LEU A 49 -26.82 19.56 -6.16
N ARG A 50 -27.98 19.02 -5.72
CA ARG A 50 -28.86 19.67 -4.74
C ARG A 50 -28.22 19.78 -3.35
N ALA A 51 -27.47 18.78 -2.87
CA ALA A 51 -26.77 18.87 -1.60
C ALA A 51 -25.63 19.91 -1.66
N ARG A 52 -24.90 19.97 -2.78
CA ARG A 52 -23.88 20.97 -3.04
C ARG A 52 -24.46 22.39 -3.14
N ALA A 53 -25.59 22.56 -3.83
CA ALA A 53 -26.30 23.83 -3.96
C ALA A 53 -27.08 24.24 -2.69
N GLY A 54 -27.55 23.27 -1.91
CA GLY A 54 -28.27 23.46 -0.65
C GLY A 54 -27.38 23.94 0.49
N ALA A 55 -26.06 23.67 0.42
CA ALA A 55 -25.07 24.24 1.33
C ALA A 55 -24.89 25.76 1.13
N SER A 56 -25.01 26.26 -0.11
CA SER A 56 -24.89 27.70 -0.41
C SER A 56 -26.22 28.44 -0.26
N THR A 57 -27.34 27.84 -0.67
CA THR A 57 -28.66 28.53 -0.69
C THR A 57 -29.35 28.58 0.68
N ASN A 58 -29.22 27.56 1.53
CA ASN A 58 -29.82 27.57 2.87
C ASN A 58 -29.07 28.48 3.86
N ALA A 59 -27.79 28.77 3.61
CA ALA A 59 -27.02 29.77 4.33
C ALA A 59 -27.51 31.20 4.00
N GLU A 60 -27.90 31.46 2.75
CA GLU A 60 -28.48 32.73 2.31
C GLU A 60 -29.96 32.90 2.72
N ALA A 61 -30.71 31.81 2.83
CA ALA A 61 -32.14 31.83 3.15
C ALA A 61 -32.46 31.83 4.66
N GLY A 62 -31.47 31.80 5.56
CA GLY A 62 -31.67 31.94 7.01
C GLY A 62 -32.53 30.86 7.68
N LEU A 63 -32.83 29.75 7.00
CA LEU A 63 -33.80 28.73 7.44
C LEU A 63 -33.23 27.69 8.41
N LEU A 64 -31.91 27.72 8.69
CA LEU A 64 -31.23 26.77 9.57
C LEU A 64 -30.60 27.51 10.75
N THR A 65 -31.33 27.61 11.86
CA THR A 65 -30.77 28.02 13.15
C THR A 65 -30.04 26.81 13.75
N SER A 66 -28.70 26.79 13.71
CA SER A 66 -27.82 25.83 14.40
C SER A 66 -27.49 24.49 13.71
N SER A 67 -27.29 24.48 12.40
CA SER A 67 -26.39 23.48 11.78
C SER A 67 -25.19 24.25 11.22
N LYS A 68 -23.98 23.93 11.70
CA LYS A 68 -22.74 24.29 10.99
C LYS A 68 -22.98 23.98 9.52
N SER A 69 -22.76 24.94 8.62
CA SER A 69 -22.82 24.69 7.18
C SER A 69 -21.99 23.43 6.94
N ILE A 70 -22.63 22.35 6.47
CA ILE A 70 -21.90 21.16 6.03
C ILE A 70 -21.35 21.58 4.67
N GLU A 71 -20.25 22.33 4.69
CA GLU A 71 -19.52 22.72 3.50
C GLU A 71 -18.72 21.52 2.99
N GLN A 72 -18.65 21.39 1.68
CA GLN A 72 -17.83 20.37 1.06
C GLN A 72 -16.36 20.72 1.28
N THR A 73 -15.68 19.94 2.10
CA THR A 73 -14.24 20.13 2.33
C THR A 73 -13.44 19.56 1.15
N VAL A 74 -12.94 20.45 0.30
CA VAL A 74 -11.91 20.12 -0.71
C VAL A 74 -10.64 20.89 -0.35
N THR A 75 -10.04 20.50 0.77
CA THR A 75 -8.88 21.19 1.33
C THR A 75 -7.71 20.25 1.51
N ILE A 76 -6.51 20.81 1.56
CA ILE A 76 -5.31 20.12 2.02
C ILE A 76 -5.12 20.50 3.48
N SER A 77 -4.94 19.51 4.35
CA SER A 77 -4.71 19.69 5.78
C SER A 77 -3.47 18.94 6.24
N GLU A 78 -2.80 19.50 7.25
CA GLU A 78 -1.75 18.78 7.96
C GLU A 78 -2.37 17.62 8.75
N SER A 79 -1.72 16.47 8.73
CA SER A 79 -2.18 15.25 9.39
C SER A 79 -0.98 14.46 9.91
N ALA A 80 -1.13 13.87 11.10
CA ALA A 80 -0.17 12.88 11.59
C ALA A 80 -0.44 11.57 10.85
N GLU A 81 0.52 11.08 10.09
CA GLU A 81 0.41 9.87 9.28
C GLU A 81 1.15 8.71 9.94
N LEU A 82 0.61 7.51 9.76
CA LEU A 82 1.28 6.27 10.15
C LEU A 82 2.13 5.77 8.99
N ARG A 83 3.27 5.15 9.27
CA ARG A 83 4.10 4.42 8.29
C ARG A 83 3.46 3.09 7.85
N PHE A 84 2.13 3.07 7.75
CA PHE A 84 1.32 1.98 7.24
C PHE A 84 0.84 2.36 5.83
N LEU A 85 1.36 1.67 4.82
CA LEU A 85 1.08 1.97 3.43
C LEU A 85 -0.41 1.81 3.12
N LEU A 86 -0.97 2.79 2.42
CA LEU A 86 -2.33 2.75 1.88
C LEU A 86 -3.39 2.49 2.95
N LEU A 87 -3.14 2.94 4.20
CA LEU A 87 -3.96 2.66 5.37
C LEU A 87 -5.46 2.91 5.13
N ARG A 88 -5.80 3.97 4.39
CA ARG A 88 -7.19 4.39 4.13
C ARG A 88 -7.88 3.59 3.02
N HIS A 89 -7.16 2.73 2.30
CA HIS A 89 -7.62 2.11 1.06
C HIS A 89 -7.81 0.58 1.17
N TRP A 90 -7.47 -0.03 2.30
CA TRP A 90 -7.73 -1.44 2.64
C TRP A 90 -7.88 -1.60 4.15
N SER A 91 -7.81 -2.82 4.67
CA SER A 91 -7.89 -3.08 6.11
C SER A 91 -6.59 -2.73 6.85
N LEU A 92 -6.71 -2.43 8.15
CA LEU A 92 -5.56 -2.12 9.01
C LEU A 92 -4.56 -3.29 9.03
N SER A 93 -5.06 -4.52 9.07
CA SER A 93 -4.24 -5.74 9.05
C SER A 93 -3.39 -5.83 7.78
N LYS A 94 -4.00 -5.64 6.60
CA LYS A 94 -3.27 -5.62 5.31
C LYS A 94 -2.27 -4.46 5.27
N ALA A 95 -2.67 -3.27 5.71
CA ALA A 95 -1.79 -2.10 5.78
C ALA A 95 -0.53 -2.39 6.58
N MET A 96 -0.67 -2.99 7.76
CA MET A 96 0.48 -3.34 8.60
C MET A 96 1.31 -4.48 7.99
N GLN A 97 0.67 -5.53 7.48
CA GLN A 97 1.35 -6.69 6.92
C GLN A 97 2.25 -6.34 5.73
N PHE A 98 1.73 -5.52 4.80
CA PHE A 98 2.42 -5.16 3.56
C PHE A 98 3.23 -3.87 3.66
N SER A 99 3.36 -3.30 4.87
CA SER A 99 4.25 -2.17 5.08
C SER A 99 5.68 -2.63 5.33
N PRO A 100 6.66 -2.21 4.50
CA PRO A 100 8.07 -2.54 4.71
C PRO A 100 8.54 -2.15 6.11
N TYR A 101 8.09 -1.00 6.62
CA TYR A 101 8.40 -0.51 7.96
C TYR A 101 8.00 -1.49 9.08
N VAL A 102 6.80 -2.07 8.99
CA VAL A 102 6.32 -3.03 10.00
C VAL A 102 6.95 -4.40 9.80
N ALA A 103 7.02 -4.86 8.54
CA ALA A 103 7.57 -6.15 8.19
C ALA A 103 9.04 -6.29 8.64
N THR A 104 9.85 -5.24 8.43
CA THR A 104 11.26 -5.17 8.84
C THR A 104 11.43 -5.25 10.37
N ARG A 105 10.69 -4.45 11.13
CA ARG A 105 10.84 -4.33 12.59
C ARG A 105 10.25 -5.51 13.36
N LEU A 106 9.14 -6.08 12.89
CA LEU A 106 8.49 -7.22 13.54
C LEU A 106 8.94 -8.58 13.00
N ALA A 107 9.70 -8.60 11.90
CA ALA A 107 10.14 -9.82 11.22
C ALA A 107 8.99 -10.76 10.82
N THR A 108 7.99 -10.20 10.12
CA THR A 108 6.70 -10.87 9.80
C THR A 108 6.82 -12.08 8.88
N TRP A 109 7.98 -12.35 8.27
CA TRP A 109 8.23 -13.60 7.55
C TRP A 109 8.27 -14.80 8.49
N SER A 110 8.69 -14.60 9.74
CA SER A 110 8.70 -15.66 10.76
C SER A 110 7.34 -15.82 11.44
N SER A 111 7.01 -17.04 11.86
CA SER A 111 5.81 -17.32 12.67
C SER A 111 5.77 -16.46 13.94
N LYS A 112 6.90 -16.34 14.65
CA LYS A 112 7.06 -15.48 15.82
C LYS A 112 6.76 -14.01 15.52
N GLY A 113 7.19 -13.51 14.36
CA GLY A 113 6.92 -12.14 13.93
C GLY A 113 5.44 -11.89 13.63
N ARG A 114 4.76 -12.86 13.00
CA ARG A 114 3.31 -12.81 12.76
C ARG A 114 2.53 -12.77 14.08
N SER A 115 2.86 -13.65 15.03
CA SER A 115 2.23 -13.62 16.37
C SER A 115 2.51 -12.32 17.13
N ARG A 116 3.68 -11.69 16.94
CA ARG A 116 3.97 -10.36 17.52
C ARG A 116 3.13 -9.26 16.88
N LEU A 117 2.88 -9.33 15.57
CA LEU A 117 1.97 -8.41 14.89
C LEU A 117 0.53 -8.57 15.39
N ASP A 118 0.06 -9.80 15.56
CA ASP A 118 -1.28 -10.06 16.13
C ASP A 118 -1.40 -9.51 17.56
N LEU A 119 -0.37 -9.70 18.39
CA LEU A 119 -0.33 -9.15 19.74
C LEU A 119 -0.33 -7.62 19.73
N LEU A 120 0.35 -6.99 18.79
CA LEU A 120 0.34 -5.53 18.62
C LEU A 120 -1.08 -5.04 18.29
N VAL A 121 -1.77 -5.67 17.33
CA VAL A 121 -3.16 -5.33 16.98
C VAL A 121 -4.08 -5.45 18.20
N ALA A 122 -3.93 -6.54 18.98
CA ALA A 122 -4.67 -6.72 20.23
C ALA A 122 -4.36 -5.62 21.27
N LYS A 123 -3.09 -5.23 21.43
CA LYS A 123 -2.68 -4.13 22.33
C LYS A 123 -3.20 -2.76 21.87
N LEU A 124 -3.39 -2.55 20.57
CA LEU A 124 -4.07 -1.36 20.04
C LEU A 124 -5.58 -1.37 20.35
N GLY A 125 -6.10 -2.50 20.83
CA GLY A 125 -7.50 -2.66 21.24
C GLY A 125 -8.45 -2.91 20.09
N LEU A 126 -7.96 -3.51 18.99
CA LEU A 126 -8.81 -3.99 17.90
C LEU A 126 -8.91 -5.51 17.98
N SER A 127 -10.13 -6.02 17.78
CA SER A 127 -10.33 -7.44 17.50
C SER A 127 -9.77 -7.82 16.13
N ARG A 128 -9.55 -9.12 15.92
CA ARG A 128 -9.09 -9.64 14.62
C ARG A 128 -10.06 -9.29 13.49
N VAL A 129 -11.36 -9.29 13.76
CA VAL A 129 -12.41 -8.97 12.78
C VAL A 129 -12.36 -7.50 12.40
N GLU A 130 -12.29 -6.60 13.39
CA GLU A 130 -12.20 -5.15 13.14
C GLU A 130 -10.92 -4.77 12.40
N ALA A 131 -9.80 -5.43 12.71
CA ALA A 131 -8.54 -5.18 12.01
C ALA A 131 -8.55 -5.66 10.55
N GLN A 132 -9.41 -6.63 10.22
CA GLN A 132 -9.59 -7.15 8.86
C GLN A 132 -10.66 -6.41 8.06
N ALA A 133 -11.56 -5.67 8.72
CA ALA A 133 -12.54 -4.83 8.05
C ALA A 133 -11.86 -3.67 7.29
N PRO A 134 -12.44 -3.18 6.17
CA PRO A 134 -11.93 -2.01 5.46
C PRO A 134 -11.77 -0.83 6.43
N TYR A 135 -10.61 -0.17 6.39
CA TYR A 135 -10.32 0.94 7.31
C TYR A 135 -11.37 2.05 7.21
N LEU A 136 -11.96 2.27 6.04
CA LEU A 136 -13.03 3.23 5.84
C LEU A 136 -14.23 2.98 6.78
N HIS A 137 -14.59 1.71 7.02
CA HIS A 137 -15.73 1.30 7.82
C HIS A 137 -15.43 1.17 9.32
N LEU A 138 -14.15 1.25 9.71
CA LEU A 138 -13.76 1.17 11.11
C LEU A 138 -14.33 2.35 11.93
N ASP A 139 -14.72 2.09 13.17
CA ASP A 139 -15.30 3.09 14.08
C ASP A 139 -14.40 4.35 14.17
N PRO A 140 -14.96 5.57 14.04
CA PRO A 140 -14.21 6.82 14.14
C PRO A 140 -13.41 6.98 15.44
N GLU A 141 -13.92 6.48 16.56
CA GLU A 141 -13.24 6.53 17.85
C GLU A 141 -12.05 5.56 17.88
N LEU A 142 -12.19 4.35 17.33
CA LEU A 142 -11.07 3.42 17.17
C LEU A 142 -9.97 4.01 16.29
N LYS A 143 -10.34 4.70 15.21
CA LYS A 143 -9.39 5.43 14.35
C LYS A 143 -8.62 6.49 15.12
N LYS A 144 -9.29 7.30 15.97
CA LYS A 144 -8.61 8.31 16.80
C LYS A 144 -7.69 7.67 17.84
N GLN A 145 -8.14 6.59 18.48
CA GLN A 145 -7.37 5.88 19.48
C GLN A 145 -6.13 5.20 18.88
N LEU A 146 -6.21 4.72 17.64
CA LEU A 146 -5.09 4.08 16.95
C LEU A 146 -3.82 4.93 16.97
N TYR A 147 -3.92 6.22 16.64
CA TYR A 147 -2.76 7.14 16.63
C TYR A 147 -2.18 7.34 18.03
N ARG A 148 -3.03 7.56 19.03
CA ARG A 148 -2.61 7.75 20.43
C ARG A 148 -1.93 6.50 20.99
N LYS A 149 -2.55 5.33 20.80
CA LYS A 149 -2.02 4.05 21.27
C LYS A 149 -0.76 3.65 20.52
N MET A 150 -0.65 3.95 19.23
CA MET A 150 0.59 3.70 18.49
C MET A 150 1.76 4.52 19.05
N SER A 151 1.52 5.77 19.44
CA SER A 151 2.55 6.61 20.06
C SER A 151 3.03 6.01 21.39
N SER A 152 2.14 5.46 22.21
CA SER A 152 2.52 4.85 23.49
C SER A 152 3.10 3.43 23.37
N ILE A 153 2.58 2.60 22.47
CA ILE A 153 2.90 1.16 22.37
C ILE A 153 4.00 0.90 21.33
N GLY A 154 4.13 1.75 20.31
CA GLY A 154 5.14 1.61 19.25
C GLY A 154 6.57 1.37 19.76
N PRO A 155 7.06 2.06 20.82
CA PRO A 155 8.37 1.84 21.39
C PRO A 155 8.65 0.39 21.83
N ASP A 156 7.68 -0.31 22.39
CA ASP A 156 7.82 -1.72 22.84
C ASP A 156 8.10 -2.67 21.66
N TYR A 157 7.73 -2.24 20.46
CA TYR A 157 7.87 -2.99 19.22
C TYR A 157 8.97 -2.45 18.31
N ASN A 158 9.88 -1.63 18.85
CA ASN A 158 10.95 -0.96 18.11
C ASN A 158 10.40 -0.05 16.98
N MET A 159 9.21 0.51 17.15
CA MET A 159 8.54 1.39 16.17
C MET A 159 8.40 2.82 16.70
N HIS A 160 9.51 3.41 17.16
CA HIS A 160 9.53 4.76 17.76
C HIS A 160 9.06 5.85 16.79
N ASP A 161 9.33 5.70 15.50
CA ASP A 161 9.03 6.67 14.45
C ASP A 161 7.86 6.23 13.57
N ALA A 162 6.92 5.45 14.14
CA ALA A 162 5.74 4.97 13.40
C ALA A 162 4.84 6.11 12.90
N LEU A 163 4.82 7.22 13.64
CA LEU A 163 4.12 8.44 13.29
C LEU A 163 5.07 9.45 12.65
N TYR A 164 4.60 10.11 11.61
CA TYR A 164 5.32 11.20 10.96
C TYR A 164 4.34 12.28 10.51
N PRO A 165 4.78 13.55 10.44
CA PRO A 165 3.97 14.64 9.88
C PRO A 165 3.73 14.42 8.39
N GLY A 166 2.51 14.62 7.94
CA GLY A 166 2.13 14.50 6.54
C GLY A 166 0.99 15.43 6.18
N PHE A 167 0.47 15.24 4.96
CA PHE A 167 -0.67 15.99 4.45
C PHE A 167 -1.72 15.04 3.93
N VAL A 168 -2.98 15.43 4.07
CA VAL A 168 -4.13 14.73 3.52
C VAL A 168 -4.94 15.71 2.69
N ARG A 169 -5.43 15.23 1.55
CA ARG A 169 -6.37 15.95 0.70
C ARG A 169 -7.75 15.34 0.83
N ASP A 170 -8.72 16.18 1.16
CA ASP A 170 -10.14 15.82 1.11
C ASP A 170 -10.70 16.11 -0.30
N TYR A 171 -11.57 15.23 -0.77
CA TYR A 171 -12.20 15.29 -2.09
C TYR A 171 -13.72 15.50 -2.01
N GLY A 172 -14.19 16.09 -0.91
CA GLY A 172 -15.62 16.19 -0.60
C GLY A 172 -16.22 14.92 0.00
N TRP A 173 -17.52 14.71 -0.18
CA TRP A 173 -18.27 13.67 0.55
C TRP A 173 -18.26 12.29 -0.10
N ARG A 174 -18.13 12.22 -1.44
CA ARG A 174 -18.21 10.94 -2.19
C ARG A 174 -16.91 10.16 -2.21
N LYS A 175 -15.79 10.87 -2.09
CA LYS A 175 -14.45 10.34 -2.36
C LYS A 175 -13.68 10.23 -1.07
N SER A 176 -13.03 9.08 -0.87
CA SER A 176 -12.16 8.89 0.27
C SER A 176 -10.99 9.88 0.22
N ARG A 177 -10.65 10.45 1.36
CA ARG A 177 -9.47 11.30 1.53
C ARG A 177 -8.19 10.52 1.25
N VAL A 178 -7.21 11.19 0.65
CA VAL A 178 -5.94 10.57 0.22
C VAL A 178 -4.78 11.26 0.91
N SER A 179 -3.87 10.49 1.49
CA SER A 179 -2.63 11.05 2.05
C SER A 179 -1.64 11.38 0.94
N ALA A 180 -0.73 12.32 1.19
CA ALA A 180 0.32 12.65 0.24
C ALA A 180 1.18 11.44 -0.14
N SER A 181 1.47 10.54 0.82
CA SER A 181 2.20 9.30 0.56
C SER A 181 1.40 8.34 -0.32
N ASP A 182 0.10 8.17 -0.06
CA ASP A 182 -0.75 7.26 -0.82
C ASP A 182 -0.92 7.75 -2.27
N MET A 183 -1.03 9.06 -2.46
CA MET A 183 -1.05 9.67 -3.80
C MET A 183 0.23 9.37 -4.57
N VAL A 184 1.40 9.52 -3.96
CA VAL A 184 2.68 9.20 -4.61
C VAL A 184 2.74 7.71 -5.00
N LEU A 185 2.33 6.81 -4.11
CA LEU A 185 2.29 5.37 -4.41
C LEU A 185 1.35 5.05 -5.57
N ALA A 186 0.18 5.68 -5.62
CA ALA A 186 -0.79 5.50 -6.70
C ALA A 186 -0.24 6.00 -8.05
N LEU A 187 0.39 7.17 -8.08
CA LEU A 187 1.01 7.72 -9.28
C LEU A 187 2.17 6.84 -9.77
N LEU A 188 3.00 6.34 -8.85
CA LEU A 188 4.10 5.43 -9.16
C LEU A 188 3.60 4.10 -9.75
N ALA A 189 2.47 3.59 -9.25
CA ALA A 189 1.82 2.42 -9.81
C ALA A 189 1.29 2.66 -11.23
N LEU A 190 0.66 3.81 -11.49
CA LEU A 190 0.19 4.18 -12.83
C LEU A 190 1.32 4.31 -13.85
N LEU A 191 2.47 4.87 -13.43
CA LEU A 191 3.68 4.92 -14.26
C LEU A 191 4.15 3.53 -14.70
N GLN A 192 3.82 2.49 -13.93
CA GLN A 192 4.18 1.09 -14.20
C GLN A 192 2.94 0.24 -14.49
N LYS A 193 1.87 0.83 -15.03
CA LYS A 193 0.63 0.11 -15.34
C LYS A 193 0.87 -1.22 -16.06
N ASP A 194 1.86 -1.29 -16.95
CA ASP A 194 2.12 -2.49 -17.77
C ASP A 194 2.59 -3.69 -16.93
N THR A 195 3.01 -3.47 -15.69
CA THR A 195 3.46 -4.52 -14.76
C THR A 195 2.32 -5.21 -14.00
N TRP A 196 1.15 -4.58 -13.90
CA TRP A 196 0.06 -5.07 -13.04
C TRP A 196 -1.32 -4.97 -13.69
N ALA A 197 -1.53 -4.11 -14.68
CA ALA A 197 -2.84 -3.90 -15.29
C ALA A 197 -3.37 -5.16 -15.99
N ALA A 198 -2.47 -5.99 -16.52
CA ALA A 198 -2.81 -7.27 -17.13
C ALA A 198 -3.49 -8.23 -16.14
N ASP A 199 -3.04 -8.24 -14.87
CA ASP A 199 -3.62 -9.10 -13.83
C ASP A 199 -5.08 -8.75 -13.49
N PHE A 200 -5.52 -7.55 -13.84
CA PHE A 200 -6.88 -7.07 -13.61
C PHE A 200 -7.68 -6.90 -14.90
N GLU A 201 -7.17 -7.36 -16.05
CA GLU A 201 -7.80 -7.16 -17.37
C GLU A 201 -8.16 -5.68 -17.64
N LEU A 202 -7.36 -4.76 -17.06
CA LEU A 202 -7.63 -3.33 -17.05
C LEU A 202 -7.01 -2.66 -18.27
N HIS A 203 -7.84 -2.26 -19.22
CA HIS A 203 -7.40 -1.56 -20.43
C HIS A 203 -7.21 -0.06 -20.18
N ILE A 204 -6.02 0.31 -19.73
CA ILE A 204 -5.59 1.71 -19.64
C ILE A 204 -4.95 2.10 -20.99
N ASN A 205 -5.73 2.76 -21.84
CA ASN A 205 -5.36 3.13 -23.21
C ASN A 205 -4.24 4.18 -23.31
N THR A 206 -4.09 5.01 -22.27
CA THR A 206 -3.05 6.04 -22.18
C THR A 206 -1.74 5.45 -21.71
N SER A 207 -0.59 5.99 -22.14
CA SER A 207 0.71 5.60 -21.58
C SER A 207 0.76 5.82 -20.06
N GLY A 208 1.63 5.10 -19.34
CA GLY A 208 1.74 5.20 -17.89
C GLY A 208 1.99 6.63 -17.38
N PHE A 209 2.75 7.42 -18.14
CA PHE A 209 2.99 8.84 -17.86
C PHE A 209 1.70 9.66 -17.90
N PHE A 210 0.93 9.56 -18.99
CA PHE A 210 -0.30 10.32 -19.13
C PHE A 210 -1.38 9.85 -18.14
N ALA A 211 -1.46 8.55 -17.86
CA ALA A 211 -2.36 8.02 -16.82
C ALA A 211 -2.04 8.62 -15.44
N ALA A 212 -0.76 8.71 -15.08
CA ALA A 212 -0.33 9.34 -13.82
C ALA A 212 -0.62 10.85 -13.81
N TYR A 213 -0.41 11.55 -14.93
CA TYR A 213 -0.74 12.96 -15.05
C TYR A 213 -2.25 13.21 -14.88
N ASP A 214 -3.09 12.43 -15.57
CA ASP A 214 -4.54 12.55 -15.51
C ASP A 214 -5.07 12.25 -14.10
N ALA A 215 -4.45 11.32 -13.37
CA ALA A 215 -4.80 11.00 -11.98
C ALA A 215 -4.65 12.16 -10.98
N LEU A 216 -3.86 13.19 -11.30
CA LEU A 216 -3.77 14.40 -10.45
C LEU A 216 -5.09 15.19 -10.42
N SER A 217 -5.84 15.12 -11.52
CA SER A 217 -7.12 15.82 -11.70
C SER A 217 -8.31 14.88 -11.54
N GLN A 218 -8.20 13.65 -12.06
CA GLN A 218 -9.28 12.67 -12.13
C GLN A 218 -9.16 11.62 -11.02
N PHE A 219 -10.13 11.63 -10.10
CA PHE A 219 -10.13 10.70 -8.97
C PHE A 219 -10.33 9.23 -9.39
N SER A 220 -11.02 8.97 -10.51
CA SER A 220 -11.19 7.62 -11.05
C SER A 220 -9.83 6.99 -11.40
N MET A 221 -8.99 7.72 -12.15
CA MET A 221 -7.63 7.29 -12.47
C MET A 221 -6.77 7.16 -11.21
N LEU A 222 -6.89 8.07 -10.25
CA LEU A 222 -6.19 7.96 -8.97
C LEU A 222 -6.59 6.68 -8.22
N ARG A 223 -7.88 6.34 -8.20
CA ARG A 223 -8.38 5.11 -7.57
C ARG A 223 -7.81 3.86 -8.24
N THR A 224 -7.79 3.83 -9.57
CA THR A 224 -7.15 2.75 -10.33
C THR A 224 -5.67 2.63 -9.98
N GLY A 225 -4.97 3.76 -9.84
CA GLY A 225 -3.58 3.79 -9.36
C GLY A 225 -3.41 3.25 -7.94
N ILE A 226 -4.35 3.55 -7.03
CA ILE A 226 -4.33 3.01 -5.66
C ILE A 226 -4.47 1.49 -5.66
N GLN A 227 -5.37 0.93 -6.48
CA GLN A 227 -5.53 -0.53 -6.61
C GLN A 227 -4.25 -1.18 -7.14
N GLY A 228 -3.65 -0.61 -8.19
CA GLY A 228 -2.36 -1.06 -8.69
C GLY A 228 -1.25 -0.98 -7.65
N ALA A 229 -1.22 0.11 -6.86
CA ALA A 229 -0.25 0.26 -5.77
C ALA A 229 -0.43 -0.79 -4.68
N GLN A 230 -1.68 -1.15 -4.32
CA GLN A 230 -1.95 -2.24 -3.37
C GLN A 230 -1.42 -3.56 -3.90
N HIS A 231 -1.72 -3.87 -5.17
CA HIS A 231 -1.28 -5.10 -5.82
C HIS A 231 0.24 -5.19 -5.85
N LEU A 232 0.92 -4.20 -6.44
CA LEU A 232 2.38 -4.15 -6.49
C LEU A 232 3.02 -4.28 -5.10
N GLN A 233 2.43 -3.65 -4.08
CA GLN A 233 2.95 -3.74 -2.72
C GLN A 233 2.81 -5.15 -2.12
N GLN A 234 1.69 -5.84 -2.37
CA GLN A 234 1.49 -7.23 -1.97
C GLN A 234 2.54 -8.15 -2.59
N LEU A 235 2.84 -7.93 -3.88
CA LEU A 235 3.80 -8.71 -4.65
C LEU A 235 5.22 -8.49 -4.15
N VAL A 236 5.65 -7.23 -4.03
CA VAL A 236 7.00 -6.87 -3.57
C VAL A 236 7.26 -7.40 -2.17
N VAL A 237 6.33 -7.18 -1.23
CA VAL A 237 6.52 -7.64 0.15
C VAL A 237 6.36 -9.16 0.24
N GLY A 238 5.37 -9.75 -0.42
CA GLY A 238 5.18 -11.19 -0.45
C GLY A 238 6.45 -11.92 -0.94
N GLN A 239 7.00 -11.46 -2.06
CA GLN A 239 8.24 -11.99 -2.61
C GLN A 239 9.42 -11.79 -1.66
N GLY A 240 9.58 -10.59 -1.09
CA GLY A 240 10.67 -10.34 -0.15
C GLY A 240 10.56 -11.17 1.13
N LEU A 241 9.36 -11.42 1.65
CA LEU A 241 9.13 -12.30 2.80
C LEU A 241 9.52 -13.74 2.47
N GLN A 242 9.15 -14.24 1.29
CA GLN A 242 9.52 -15.58 0.81
C GLN A 242 11.05 -15.72 0.67
N MET A 243 11.72 -14.72 0.09
CA MET A 243 13.17 -14.71 -0.05
C MET A 243 13.88 -14.68 1.32
N LEU A 244 13.32 -13.98 2.31
CA LEU A 244 13.84 -13.94 3.67
C LEU A 244 13.63 -15.26 4.42
N GLU A 245 12.48 -15.92 4.21
CA GLU A 245 12.18 -17.24 4.79
C GLU A 245 13.11 -18.33 4.24
N ARG A 246 13.37 -18.31 2.93
CA ARG A 246 14.28 -19.24 2.24
C ARG A 246 15.77 -18.88 2.37
N GLN A 247 16.10 -17.76 3.01
CA GLN A 247 17.46 -17.22 3.10
C GLN A 247 18.14 -17.05 1.72
N ALA A 248 17.39 -16.59 0.72
CA ALA A 248 17.86 -16.45 -0.66
C ALA A 248 18.94 -15.36 -0.84
N VAL A 249 19.11 -14.46 0.13
CA VAL A 249 20.12 -13.41 0.08
C VAL A 249 21.46 -13.91 0.61
N LYS A 250 22.47 -13.92 -0.26
CA LYS A 250 23.84 -14.28 0.08
C LYS A 250 24.61 -13.04 0.57
N THR A 251 25.20 -13.12 1.75
CA THR A 251 26.10 -12.06 2.25
C THR A 251 27.53 -12.42 1.89
N LEU A 252 28.15 -11.62 1.02
CA LEU A 252 29.57 -11.73 0.65
C LEU A 252 30.39 -10.76 1.51
N ARG A 253 31.71 -10.74 1.28
CA ARG A 253 32.64 -9.89 2.05
C ARG A 253 32.36 -8.39 1.87
N THR A 254 32.07 -7.97 0.65
CA THR A 254 31.96 -6.55 0.26
C THR A 254 30.54 -6.10 -0.05
N PHE A 255 29.63 -7.02 -0.41
CA PHE A 255 28.24 -6.71 -0.74
C PHE A 255 27.31 -7.89 -0.45
N ARG A 256 26.01 -7.66 -0.56
CA ARG A 256 24.97 -8.70 -0.53
C ARG A 256 24.41 -8.92 -1.91
N LEU A 257 24.12 -10.17 -2.24
CA LEU A 257 23.61 -10.57 -3.54
C LEU A 257 22.31 -11.34 -3.38
N ALA A 258 21.31 -10.95 -4.16
CA ALA A 258 20.08 -11.70 -4.37
C ALA A 258 19.88 -11.89 -5.88
N ILE A 259 19.56 -13.11 -6.30
CA ILE A 259 19.23 -13.44 -7.68
C ILE A 259 17.82 -14.01 -7.65
N LEU A 260 16.91 -13.43 -8.44
CA LEU A 260 15.62 -14.03 -8.72
C LEU A 260 15.82 -15.09 -9.81
N GLY A 261 15.48 -16.33 -9.54
CA GLY A 261 15.35 -17.44 -10.49
C GLY A 261 13.91 -17.93 -10.67
N GLU A 262 13.76 -18.98 -11.47
CA GLU A 262 12.48 -19.49 -12.00
C GLU A 262 11.46 -19.96 -10.95
N LEU A 263 11.90 -20.23 -9.71
CA LEU A 263 11.06 -20.76 -8.62
C LEU A 263 10.31 -19.66 -7.85
N GLU A 264 10.48 -18.40 -8.26
CA GLU A 264 9.79 -17.27 -7.68
C GLU A 264 8.48 -16.97 -8.41
N ASN A 265 7.42 -16.75 -7.63
CA ASN A 265 6.12 -16.42 -8.18
C ASN A 265 6.18 -15.04 -8.86
N GLN A 266 5.52 -14.90 -10.00
CA GLN A 266 5.30 -13.59 -10.67
C GLN A 266 6.60 -12.87 -11.08
N LEU A 267 7.58 -13.63 -11.57
CA LEU A 267 8.83 -13.13 -12.17
C LEU A 267 8.63 -12.00 -13.18
N HIS A 268 7.54 -12.04 -13.96
CA HIS A 268 7.21 -11.04 -14.97
C HIS A 268 7.12 -9.61 -14.39
N ILE A 269 6.66 -9.45 -13.15
CA ILE A 269 6.51 -8.14 -12.49
C ILE A 269 7.87 -7.55 -12.14
N PHE A 270 8.81 -8.41 -11.75
CA PHE A 270 10.18 -8.03 -11.39
C PHE A 270 11.09 -7.80 -12.61
N GLY A 271 10.56 -7.94 -13.83
CA GLY A 271 11.20 -7.41 -15.03
C GLY A 271 11.23 -5.88 -15.08
N SER A 272 10.30 -5.22 -14.36
CA SER A 272 10.34 -3.76 -14.21
C SER A 272 11.49 -3.34 -13.28
N PRO A 273 12.39 -2.42 -13.71
CA PRO A 273 13.47 -1.91 -12.87
C PRO A 273 12.98 -1.29 -11.56
N PHE A 274 11.77 -0.74 -11.56
CA PHE A 274 11.21 -0.15 -10.36
C PHE A 274 10.74 -1.21 -9.36
N ALA A 275 9.99 -2.23 -9.80
CA ALA A 275 9.55 -3.31 -8.91
C ALA A 275 10.75 -4.02 -8.29
N LEU A 276 11.77 -4.28 -9.10
CA LEU A 276 13.04 -4.87 -8.65
C LEU A 276 13.77 -3.96 -7.64
N ARG A 277 13.78 -2.64 -7.87
CA ARG A 277 14.31 -1.66 -6.91
C ARG A 277 13.55 -1.65 -5.59
N GLN A 278 12.22 -1.70 -5.62
CA GLN A 278 11.40 -1.72 -4.39
C GLN A 278 11.68 -2.97 -3.56
N LEU A 279 11.77 -4.13 -4.21
CA LEU A 279 12.15 -5.38 -3.56
C LEU A 279 13.55 -5.29 -2.93
N ALA A 280 14.53 -4.78 -3.68
CA ALA A 280 15.88 -4.62 -3.16
C ALA A 280 15.97 -3.64 -1.98
N LEU A 281 15.24 -2.52 -2.02
CA LEU A 281 15.16 -1.59 -0.90
C LEU A 281 14.55 -2.25 0.35
N PHE A 282 13.48 -3.01 0.18
CA PHE A 282 12.86 -3.78 1.26
C PHE A 282 13.83 -4.82 1.86
N LEU A 283 14.47 -5.65 1.04
CA LEU A 283 15.45 -6.63 1.48
C LEU A 283 16.67 -5.97 2.15
N MET A 284 17.17 -4.88 1.59
CA MET A 284 18.29 -4.14 2.16
C MET A 284 17.92 -3.57 3.54
N GLN A 285 16.73 -2.97 3.68
CA GLN A 285 16.26 -2.43 4.96
C GLN A 285 16.03 -3.52 6.02
N THR A 286 15.40 -4.64 5.65
CA THR A 286 15.14 -5.77 6.57
C THR A 286 16.45 -6.36 7.10
N LEU A 287 17.43 -6.56 6.21
CA LEU A 287 18.71 -7.13 6.58
C LEU A 287 19.58 -6.15 7.35
N ARG A 288 19.45 -4.84 7.10
CA ARG A 288 20.12 -3.80 7.88
C ARG A 288 19.66 -3.79 9.34
N GLU A 289 18.35 -3.80 9.58
CA GLU A 289 17.78 -3.78 10.94
C GLU A 289 18.17 -5.03 11.76
N ARG A 290 18.42 -6.15 11.08
CA ARG A 290 18.73 -7.43 11.72
C ARG A 290 20.23 -7.76 11.81
N SER A 291 21.08 -7.03 11.10
CA SER A 291 22.49 -7.38 11.00
C SER A 291 23.34 -6.74 12.09
N LYS A 292 24.45 -7.41 12.41
CA LYS A 292 25.54 -6.83 13.19
C LYS A 292 26.05 -5.56 12.49
N SER A 293 26.50 -4.57 13.27
CA SER A 293 26.87 -3.22 12.78
C SER A 293 27.80 -3.22 11.56
N ALA A 294 28.73 -4.18 11.46
CA ALA A 294 29.66 -4.29 10.33
C ALA A 294 28.97 -4.67 8.99
N HIS A 295 27.91 -5.50 9.04
CA HIS A 295 27.19 -5.94 7.84
C HIS A 295 25.95 -5.07 7.53
N ALA A 296 25.51 -4.25 8.49
CA ALA A 296 24.35 -3.39 8.34
C ALA A 296 24.49 -2.34 7.22
N ARG A 297 25.73 -1.99 6.85
CA ARG A 297 26.07 -1.00 5.82
C ARG A 297 26.61 -1.61 4.53
N LEU A 298 26.42 -2.91 4.32
CA LEU A 298 26.84 -3.51 3.05
C LEU A 298 25.92 -3.08 1.91
N PRO A 299 26.48 -2.73 0.73
CA PRO A 299 25.71 -2.51 -0.47
C PRO A 299 25.00 -3.79 -0.93
N PHE A 300 23.95 -3.62 -1.72
CA PHE A 300 23.04 -4.68 -2.13
C PHE A 300 22.95 -4.74 -3.65
N ILE A 301 23.18 -5.92 -4.21
CA ILE A 301 23.01 -6.21 -5.63
C ILE A 301 21.83 -7.16 -5.76
N ILE A 302 20.91 -6.83 -6.65
CA ILE A 302 19.82 -7.70 -7.05
C ILE A 302 19.88 -7.95 -8.55
N ALA A 303 19.61 -9.18 -8.96
CA ALA A 303 19.44 -9.55 -10.36
C ALA A 303 18.04 -10.16 -10.55
N GLY A 304 17.33 -9.73 -11.60
CA GLY A 304 16.01 -10.24 -11.97
C GLY A 304 15.90 -10.53 -13.46
N PRO A 305 14.82 -11.18 -13.90
CA PRO A 305 14.59 -11.47 -15.31
C PRO A 305 14.51 -10.17 -16.11
N MET A 306 15.03 -10.16 -17.33
CA MET A 306 14.78 -9.07 -18.26
C MET A 306 13.38 -9.27 -18.87
N PRO A 307 12.56 -8.22 -19.08
CA PRO A 307 11.35 -8.36 -19.88
C PRO A 307 11.76 -8.87 -21.27
N ASN A 308 11.15 -9.97 -21.73
CA ASN A 308 11.46 -10.53 -23.04
C ASN A 308 11.18 -9.46 -24.10
N ASP A 309 12.23 -8.96 -24.75
CA ASP A 309 12.05 -8.26 -26.03
C ASP A 309 11.38 -9.26 -26.98
N SER A 310 10.30 -8.82 -27.62
CA SER A 310 9.45 -9.59 -28.53
C SER A 310 10.16 -10.18 -29.77
N ASP A 311 11.49 -10.13 -29.81
CA ASP A 311 12.32 -10.70 -30.87
C ASP A 311 12.61 -12.18 -30.56
N GLU A 312 11.56 -13.00 -30.65
CA GLU A 312 11.63 -14.48 -30.65
C GLU A 312 12.48 -15.06 -31.80
N SER A 313 13.08 -14.22 -32.64
CA SER A 313 13.87 -14.62 -33.82
C SER A 313 15.35 -14.91 -33.54
N GLN A 314 15.83 -14.77 -32.30
CA GLN A 314 17.21 -15.11 -31.92
C GLN A 314 17.28 -16.05 -30.71
N GLN A 315 16.57 -17.19 -30.79
CA GLN A 315 16.93 -18.39 -30.04
C GLN A 315 18.23 -18.99 -30.60
N GLN A 316 19.35 -18.37 -30.30
CA GLN A 316 20.67 -18.99 -30.36
C GLN A 316 21.34 -18.85 -29.00
N VAL A 317 21.52 -20.00 -28.35
CA VAL A 317 22.45 -20.35 -27.25
C VAL A 317 23.30 -19.17 -26.71
N GLY A 318 22.62 -18.21 -26.10
CA GLY A 318 23.19 -17.01 -25.50
C GLY A 318 22.74 -16.98 -24.05
N ALA A 319 23.66 -16.64 -23.14
CA ALA A 319 23.38 -16.58 -21.72
C ALA A 319 22.11 -15.75 -21.45
N GLU A 320 21.23 -16.28 -20.58
CA GLU A 320 20.03 -15.58 -20.11
C GLU A 320 20.42 -14.17 -19.63
N LYS A 321 19.89 -13.13 -20.28
CA LYS A 321 20.18 -11.75 -19.90
C LYS A 321 19.37 -11.39 -18.66
N LEU A 322 20.06 -10.96 -17.61
CA LEU A 322 19.44 -10.53 -16.37
C LEU A 322 19.53 -9.02 -16.21
N LEU A 323 18.48 -8.41 -15.67
CA LEU A 323 18.49 -7.03 -15.21
C LEU A 323 19.20 -6.96 -13.85
N VAL A 324 20.32 -6.24 -13.77
CA VAL A 324 21.11 -6.11 -12.54
C VAL A 324 21.01 -4.70 -11.98
N LEU A 325 20.71 -4.59 -10.68
CA LEU A 325 20.64 -3.33 -9.95
C LEU A 325 21.56 -3.35 -8.72
N GLY A 326 22.43 -2.36 -8.63
CA GLY A 326 23.26 -2.10 -7.46
C GLY A 326 22.70 -0.94 -6.65
N ILE A 327 22.41 -1.17 -5.37
CA ILE A 327 21.87 -0.20 -4.43
C ILE A 327 22.79 -0.04 -3.23
N THR A 328 23.11 1.21 -2.89
CA THR A 328 23.86 1.55 -1.68
C THR A 328 22.91 1.82 -0.51
N PRO A 329 23.26 1.40 0.72
CA PRO A 329 22.49 1.73 1.90
C PRO A 329 22.49 3.25 2.10
N LEU A 330 21.34 3.79 2.46
CA LEU A 330 21.21 5.21 2.79
C LEU A 330 21.85 5.49 4.15
N ASP A 331 22.75 6.46 4.22
CA ASP A 331 23.36 6.94 5.47
C ASP A 331 22.37 7.78 6.31
N TYR A 332 21.25 7.20 6.74
CA TYR A 332 20.54 7.73 7.91
C TYR A 332 21.04 7.01 9.16
N PRO A 333 21.39 7.73 10.24
CA PRO A 333 21.63 7.08 11.52
C PRO A 333 20.33 6.40 11.97
N LEU A 334 20.42 5.16 12.48
CA LEU A 334 19.32 4.52 13.22
C LEU A 334 19.06 5.22 14.57
N VAL A 335 19.56 6.45 14.74
CA VAL A 335 19.39 7.26 15.95
C VAL A 335 17.90 7.49 16.08
N ARG A 336 17.33 6.81 17.08
CA ARG A 336 16.00 7.03 17.63
C ARG A 336 15.85 8.54 17.73
N PRO A 337 14.88 9.16 17.02
CA PRO A 337 14.73 10.60 17.09
C PRO A 337 14.58 10.95 18.57
N HIS A 338 15.56 11.65 19.11
CA HIS A 338 15.35 12.39 20.34
C HIS A 338 14.20 13.35 20.02
N VAL A 339 13.25 13.44 20.94
CA VAL A 339 11.96 14.16 20.81
C VAL A 339 12.13 15.63 20.38
N ASP A 340 13.36 16.17 20.41
CA ASP A 340 13.68 17.60 20.19
C ASP A 340 14.49 17.91 18.92
N ALA A 341 14.63 16.97 17.96
CA ALA A 341 15.34 17.28 16.73
C ALA A 341 14.50 18.17 15.79
N PRO A 342 15.01 19.34 15.34
CA PRO A 342 14.26 20.26 14.49
C PRO A 342 13.91 19.61 13.15
N PHE A 343 12.66 19.86 12.69
CA PHE A 343 12.02 19.33 11.48
C PHE A 343 12.79 19.57 10.15
N ASN A 344 13.85 20.36 10.16
CA ASN A 344 14.58 20.80 8.95
C ASN A 344 15.78 19.95 8.54
N ARG A 345 16.05 18.81 9.20
CA ARG A 345 17.01 17.86 8.64
C ARG A 345 16.30 16.98 7.63
N SER A 346 16.55 17.24 6.34
CA SER A 346 16.20 16.27 5.31
C SER A 346 16.80 14.91 5.71
N SER A 347 15.98 13.86 5.71
CA SER A 347 16.45 12.48 5.84
C SER A 347 17.30 12.02 4.63
N PHE A 348 17.63 12.96 3.73
CA PHE A 348 18.35 12.78 2.48
C PHE A 348 19.78 13.36 2.52
N ALA A 349 20.30 13.68 3.71
CA ALA A 349 21.67 14.18 3.90
C ALA A 349 22.72 13.05 3.97
N GLY A 350 22.54 11.98 3.19
CA GLY A 350 23.51 10.88 3.13
C GLY A 350 24.62 11.17 2.11
N GLU A 351 25.87 11.21 2.55
CA GLU A 351 27.06 11.29 1.69
C GLU A 351 27.31 10.01 0.88
N SER A 352 26.57 8.92 1.16
CA SER A 352 26.61 7.66 0.43
C SER A 352 26.21 7.84 -1.05
N ARG A 353 27.20 8.03 -1.93
CA ARG A 353 27.00 8.00 -3.38
C ARG A 353 26.94 6.55 -3.88
N ASN A 354 26.08 6.29 -4.85
CA ASN A 354 26.02 4.99 -5.51
C ASN A 354 27.16 4.88 -6.53
N HIS A 355 28.17 4.05 -6.21
CA HIS A 355 29.36 3.84 -7.06
C HIS A 355 29.19 2.68 -8.05
N PHE A 356 28.05 1.96 -8.03
CA PHE A 356 27.85 0.79 -8.88
C PHE A 356 27.89 1.10 -10.38
N GLY A 357 27.59 2.33 -10.80
CA GLY A 357 27.72 2.72 -12.21
C GLY A 357 29.14 2.52 -12.75
N MET A 358 30.15 3.01 -12.01
CA MET A 358 31.56 2.83 -12.39
C MET A 358 32.04 1.39 -12.18
N VAL A 359 31.55 0.73 -11.13
CA VAL A 359 31.97 -0.65 -10.79
C VAL A 359 31.42 -1.68 -11.78
N PHE A 360 30.24 -1.45 -12.37
CA PHE A 360 29.68 -2.32 -13.39
C PHE A 360 30.25 -2.07 -14.79
N GLU A 361 30.84 -0.90 -15.03
CA GLU A 361 31.52 -0.57 -16.29
C GLU A 361 32.94 -1.16 -16.36
N GLN A 362 33.64 -1.21 -15.22
CA GLN A 362 34.94 -1.87 -15.06
C GLN A 362 34.81 -3.39 -15.07
#